data_AF-A0A2D6JJ26-F1
#
_entry.id   AF-A0A2D6JJ26-F1
#
_cell.length_a   1.000
_cell.length_b   1.000
_cell.length_c   1.000
_cell.angle_alpha   90.00
_cell.angle_beta   90.00
_cell.angle_gamma   90.00
#
_symmetry.space_group_name_H-M   'P 1'
#
loop_
_entity.id
_entity.type
_entity.pdbx_description
1 polymer ?
#
loop_
_entity_poly.entity_id
_entity_poly.type
_entity_poly.pdbx_seq_one_letter_code
_entity_poly.pdbx_strand_id
1 'polypeptide(L)'
;MRKVIHFWPVLVLILQVPIVIMSFKLLPSKQIAGLVGSVLFFSLGVFLANHFFKKLYTKSFAIYTLVGHIFIFVIPIFCLRMANWSTPFEEIQVMGLYASSLHSLSEKYYVLVLWAAIYDCMKIARLGGSNYFDRVKEMPESSEQK
;
A
#
# COMPACT_ATOMS: atom_id res chain seq x y z
N MET A 1 -25.38 -5.76 19.04
CA MET A 1 -24.08 -6.29 18.57
C MET A 1 -23.07 -5.16 18.48
N ARG A 2 -21.93 -5.23 19.18
CA ARG A 2 -20.90 -4.16 19.17
C ARG A 2 -20.32 -4.01 17.75
N LYS A 3 -20.32 -2.78 17.23
CA LYS A 3 -19.70 -2.40 15.97
C LYS A 3 -18.19 -2.51 16.13
N VAL A 4 -17.57 -3.57 15.63
CA VAL A 4 -16.11 -3.70 15.64
C VAL A 4 -15.56 -2.93 14.44
N ILE A 5 -15.07 -1.72 14.68
CA ILE A 5 -14.32 -0.98 13.67
C ILE A 5 -12.98 -1.69 13.51
N HIS A 6 -12.74 -2.25 12.32
CA HIS A 6 -11.52 -2.98 12.03
C HIS A 6 -10.38 -2.01 11.66
N PHE A 7 -9.69 -1.49 12.68
CA PHE A 7 -8.47 -0.66 12.51
C PHE A 7 -7.21 -1.47 12.18
N TRP A 8 -7.29 -2.80 12.20
CA TRP A 8 -6.14 -3.66 11.95
C TRP A 8 -5.45 -3.43 10.58
N PRO A 9 -6.12 -3.03 9.47
CA PRO A 9 -5.42 -2.76 8.22
C PRO A 9 -4.45 -1.59 8.34
N VAL A 10 -4.87 -0.54 9.05
CA VAL A 10 -4.02 0.63 9.33
C VAL A 10 -2.84 0.23 10.20
N LEU A 11 -3.05 -0.63 11.21
CA LEU A 11 -1.96 -1.16 12.04
C LEU A 11 -0.94 -1.94 11.21
N VAL A 12 -1.38 -2.79 10.29
CA VAL A 12 -0.48 -3.54 9.39
C VAL A 12 0.36 -2.60 8.54
N LEU A 13 -0.26 -1.56 7.96
CA LEU A 13 0.47 -0.56 7.18
C LEU A 13 1.48 0.23 8.03
N ILE A 14 1.13 0.61 9.25
CA ILE A 14 2.05 1.33 10.15
C ILE A 14 3.22 0.45 10.55
N LEU A 15 2.97 -0.81 10.90
CA LEU A 15 4.01 -1.76 11.34
C LEU A 15 4.98 -2.15 10.22
N GLN A 16 4.59 -1.96 8.97
CA GLN A 16 5.41 -2.27 7.81
C GLN A 16 6.72 -1.48 7.80
N VAL A 17 6.65 -0.18 8.10
CA VAL A 17 7.80 0.74 8.11
C VAL A 17 8.89 0.32 9.11
N PRO A 18 8.59 0.14 10.42
CA PRO A 18 9.61 -0.26 11.39
C PRO A 18 10.18 -1.66 11.08
N ILE A 19 9.40 -2.59 10.52
CA ILE A 19 9.93 -3.90 10.11
C ILE A 19 10.98 -3.74 9.00
N VAL A 20 10.72 -2.90 7.99
CA VAL A 20 11.70 -2.63 6.94
C VAL A 20 12.92 -1.91 7.50
N ILE A 21 12.75 -0.90 8.35
CA ILE A 21 13.88 -0.22 9.01
C ILE A 21 14.74 -1.21 9.79
N MET A 22 14.12 -2.14 10.53
CA MET A 22 14.84 -3.17 11.27
C MET A 22 15.59 -4.11 10.33
N SER A 23 15.05 -4.44 9.15
CA SER A 23 15.77 -5.25 8.16
C SER A 23 17.08 -4.59 7.70
N PHE A 24 17.11 -3.28 7.52
CA PHE A 24 18.34 -2.53 7.20
C PHE A 24 19.35 -2.48 8.35
N LYS A 25 18.90 -2.62 9.60
CA LYS A 25 19.78 -2.70 10.77
C LYS A 25 20.34 -4.10 11.00
N LEU A 26 19.55 -5.13 10.71
CA LEU A 26 19.88 -6.52 11.03
C LEU A 26 20.61 -7.24 9.91
N LEU A 27 20.39 -6.83 8.66
CA LEU A 27 21.01 -7.48 7.50
C LEU A 27 22.32 -6.77 7.11
N PRO A 28 23.42 -7.52 6.91
CA PRO A 28 24.71 -6.92 6.56
C PRO A 28 24.74 -6.33 5.15
N SER A 29 23.90 -6.85 4.25
CA SER A 29 23.78 -6.38 2.87
C SER A 29 22.55 -5.49 2.69
N LYS A 30 22.79 -4.22 2.35
CA LYS A 30 21.73 -3.27 1.98
C LYS A 30 20.95 -3.72 0.73
N GLN A 31 21.58 -4.48 -0.16
CA GLN A 31 20.93 -5.12 -1.32
C GLN A 31 19.80 -6.03 -0.85
N ILE A 32 20.11 -6.95 0.06
CA ILE A 32 19.16 -7.94 0.58
C ILE A 32 18.09 -7.25 1.41
N ALA A 33 18.45 -6.26 2.23
CA ALA A 33 17.47 -5.49 3.00
C ALA A 33 16.46 -4.76 2.10
N GLY A 34 16.93 -4.11 1.02
CA GLY A 34 16.06 -3.49 0.03
C GLY A 34 15.12 -4.49 -0.65
N LEU A 35 15.63 -5.68 -1.01
CA LEU A 35 14.81 -6.75 -1.58
C LEU A 35 13.73 -7.22 -0.60
N VAL A 36 14.09 -7.48 0.65
CA VAL A 36 13.17 -7.88 1.71
C VAL A 36 12.09 -6.81 1.91
N GLY A 37 12.48 -5.53 1.92
CA GLY A 37 11.55 -4.41 1.98
C GLY A 37 10.55 -4.44 0.82
N SER A 38 11.02 -4.54 -0.42
CA SER A 38 10.16 -4.59 -1.60
C SER A 38 9.19 -5.78 -1.58
N VAL A 39 9.67 -6.98 -1.22
CA VAL A 39 8.83 -8.19 -1.12
C VAL A 39 7.76 -8.01 -0.04
N LEU A 40 8.13 -7.43 1.11
CA LEU A 40 7.21 -7.20 2.21
C LEU A 40 6.17 -6.12 1.87
N PHE A 41 6.55 -5.06 1.16
CA PHE A 41 5.61 -4.06 0.62
C PHE A 41 4.64 -4.66 -0.39
N PHE A 42 5.14 -5.51 -1.28
CA PHE A 42 4.33 -6.18 -2.28
C PHE A 42 3.35 -7.18 -1.66
N SER A 43 3.83 -8.13 -0.84
CA SER A 43 3.01 -9.23 -0.32
C SER A 43 1.89 -8.75 0.61
N LEU A 44 2.21 -7.85 1.54
CA LEU A 44 1.21 -7.27 2.44
C LEU A 44 0.27 -6.33 1.69
N GLY A 45 0.76 -5.60 0.69
CA GLY A 45 -0.07 -4.77 -0.17
C GLY A 45 -1.11 -5.60 -0.93
N VAL A 46 -0.69 -6.73 -1.53
CA VAL A 46 -1.59 -7.67 -2.22
C VAL A 46 -2.57 -8.32 -1.24
N PHE A 47 -2.10 -8.73 -0.06
CA PHE A 47 -2.96 -9.30 0.99
C PHE A 47 -4.06 -8.32 1.42
N LEU A 48 -3.69 -7.06 1.68
CA LEU A 48 -4.63 -6.02 2.06
C LEU A 48 -5.59 -5.68 0.93
N ALA A 49 -5.09 -5.52 -0.30
CA ALA A 49 -5.93 -5.29 -1.47
C ALA A 49 -6.97 -6.42 -1.62
N ASN A 50 -6.56 -7.69 -1.54
CA ASN A 50 -7.47 -8.83 -1.60
C ASN A 50 -8.49 -8.83 -0.46
N HIS A 51 -8.08 -8.50 0.77
CA HIS A 51 -9.00 -8.38 1.90
C HIS A 51 -10.06 -7.30 1.66
N PHE A 52 -9.64 -6.14 1.15
CA PHE A 52 -10.55 -5.04 0.87
C PHE A 52 -11.47 -5.34 -0.32
N PHE A 53 -10.96 -5.92 -1.41
CA PHE A 53 -11.77 -6.33 -2.57
C PHE A 53 -12.85 -7.35 -2.18
N LYS A 54 -12.52 -8.37 -1.39
CA LYS A 54 -13.47 -9.40 -0.94
C LYS A 54 -14.59 -8.86 -0.04
N LYS A 55 -14.36 -7.75 0.65
CA LYS A 55 -15.35 -7.11 1.53
C LYS A 55 -16.16 -6.00 0.86
N LEU A 56 -16.25 -5.97 -0.48
CA LEU A 56 -17.01 -4.98 -1.26
C LEU A 56 -16.52 -3.53 -1.06
N TYR A 57 -15.26 -3.32 -0.66
CA TYR A 57 -14.63 -1.99 -0.65
C TYR A 57 -14.17 -1.56 -2.05
N THR A 58 -14.77 -2.06 -3.13
CA THR A 58 -14.33 -1.82 -4.52
C THR A 58 -14.24 -0.34 -4.91
N LYS A 59 -14.87 0.57 -4.13
CA LYS A 59 -14.77 2.03 -4.27
C LYS A 59 -14.12 2.70 -3.04
N SER A 60 -13.08 2.09 -2.48
CA SER A 60 -12.30 2.62 -1.35
C SER A 60 -11.09 3.41 -1.85
N PHE A 61 -10.93 4.63 -1.32
CA PHE A 61 -9.78 5.47 -1.63
C PHE A 61 -8.47 4.81 -1.17
N ALA A 62 -8.51 4.07 -0.05
CA ALA A 62 -7.39 3.28 0.45
C ALA A 62 -6.97 2.16 -0.53
N ILE A 63 -7.91 1.48 -1.20
CA ILE A 63 -7.55 0.47 -2.20
C ILE A 63 -6.86 1.12 -3.39
N TYR A 64 -7.43 2.17 -3.97
CA TYR A 64 -6.86 2.79 -5.17
C TYR A 64 -5.46 3.32 -4.93
N THR A 65 -5.25 3.98 -3.78
CA THR A 65 -3.92 4.44 -3.38
C THR A 65 -2.97 3.28 -3.10
N LEU A 66 -3.41 2.21 -2.42
CA LEU A 66 -2.56 1.04 -2.16
C LEU A 66 -2.15 0.32 -3.45
N VAL A 67 -3.09 0.08 -4.36
CA VAL A 67 -2.81 -0.55 -5.67
C VAL A 67 -1.90 0.36 -6.49
N GLY A 68 -2.17 1.67 -6.53
CA GLY A 68 -1.30 2.66 -7.17
C GLY A 68 0.12 2.61 -6.61
N HIS A 69 0.29 2.56 -5.29
CA HIS A 69 1.60 2.44 -4.66
C HIS A 69 2.36 1.19 -5.11
N ILE A 70 1.68 0.04 -5.18
CA ILE A 70 2.28 -1.22 -5.61
C ILE A 70 2.78 -1.13 -7.05
N PHE A 71 1.93 -0.70 -7.97
CA PHE A 71 2.25 -0.72 -9.41
C PHE A 71 3.16 0.42 -9.85
N ILE A 72 3.03 1.61 -9.24
CA ILE A 72 3.81 2.80 -9.64
C ILE A 72 5.18 2.81 -8.97
N PHE A 73 5.31 2.28 -7.75
CA PHE A 73 6.56 2.38 -6.99
C PHE A 73 7.15 1.03 -6.60
N VAL A 74 6.40 0.17 -5.90
CA VAL A 74 6.97 -1.07 -5.33
C VAL A 74 7.51 -1.99 -6.41
N ILE A 75 6.71 -2.27 -7.45
CA ILE A 75 7.12 -3.13 -8.57
C ILE A 75 8.31 -2.49 -9.33
N PRO A 76 8.25 -1.22 -9.77
CA PRO A 76 9.39 -0.59 -10.44
C PRO A 76 10.68 -0.60 -9.60
N ILE A 77 10.63 -0.22 -8.33
CA ILE A 77 11.80 -0.21 -7.44
C ILE A 77 12.38 -1.63 -7.29
N PHE A 78 11.52 -2.64 -7.12
CA PHE A 78 11.93 -4.04 -7.08
C PHE A 78 12.63 -4.45 -8.37
N CYS A 79 12.02 -4.18 -9.53
CA CYS A 79 12.59 -4.52 -10.84
C CYS A 79 13.93 -3.82 -11.05
N LEU A 80 14.04 -2.54 -10.70
CA LEU A 80 15.30 -1.80 -10.78
C LEU A 80 16.39 -2.39 -9.90
N ARG A 81 16.03 -2.84 -8.70
CA ARG A 81 16.96 -3.50 -7.79
C ARG A 81 17.44 -4.83 -8.34
N MET A 82 16.55 -5.64 -8.90
CA MET A 82 16.89 -6.92 -9.50
C MET A 82 17.75 -6.77 -10.76
N ALA A 83 17.43 -5.79 -11.61
CA ALA A 83 18.19 -5.51 -12.83
C ALA A 83 19.60 -4.97 -12.55
N ASN A 84 19.81 -4.29 -11.42
CA ASN A 84 21.09 -3.66 -11.04
C ASN A 84 21.57 -4.16 -9.67
N TRP A 85 21.65 -5.49 -9.51
CA TRP A 85 21.94 -6.13 -8.22
C TRP A 85 23.31 -5.75 -7.64
N SER A 86 24.33 -5.71 -8.50
CA SER A 86 25.72 -5.40 -8.15
C SER A 86 25.96 -3.92 -7.86
N THR A 87 25.09 -3.03 -8.32
CA THR A 87 25.24 -1.58 -8.17
C THR A 87 24.64 -1.11 -6.82
N PRO A 88 25.32 -0.22 -6.07
CA PRO A 88 24.71 0.48 -4.94
C PRO A 88 23.41 1.17 -5.35
N PHE A 89 22.38 1.12 -4.50
CA PHE A 89 21.04 1.60 -4.88
C PHE A 89 21.04 3.11 -5.16
N GLU A 90 21.91 3.84 -4.47
CA GLU A 90 22.13 5.27 -4.59
C GLU A 90 22.70 5.68 -5.96
N GLU A 91 23.36 4.75 -6.65
CA GLU A 91 24.01 4.98 -7.94
C GLU A 91 23.15 4.52 -9.13
N ILE A 92 22.08 3.77 -8.90
CA ILE A 92 21.18 3.31 -9.96
C ILE A 92 20.44 4.53 -10.54
N GLN A 93 20.57 4.72 -11.85
CA GLN A 93 19.88 5.76 -12.60
C GLN A 93 19.05 5.16 -13.74
N VAL A 94 17.88 5.74 -13.98
CA VAL A 94 16.96 5.36 -15.06
C VAL A 94 16.52 6.64 -15.74
N MET A 95 16.85 6.80 -17.02
CA MET A 95 16.49 8.00 -17.79
C MET A 95 16.89 9.32 -17.09
N GLY A 96 18.04 9.33 -16.40
CA GLY A 96 18.55 10.48 -15.65
C GLY A 96 17.94 10.68 -14.25
N LEU A 97 17.03 9.80 -13.80
CA LEU A 97 16.45 9.82 -12.46
C LEU A 97 17.13 8.77 -11.56
N TYR A 98 17.57 9.20 -10.38
CA TYR A 98 18.11 8.28 -9.38
C TYR A 98 17.01 7.40 -8.77
N ALA A 99 17.31 6.12 -8.57
CA ALA A 99 16.41 5.19 -7.89
C ALA A 99 16.11 5.62 -6.44
N SER A 100 17.05 6.29 -5.78
CA SER A 100 16.86 6.90 -4.46
C SER A 100 15.77 7.97 -4.46
N SER A 101 15.69 8.79 -5.51
CA SER A 101 14.62 9.79 -5.67
C SER A 101 13.26 9.13 -5.85
N LEU A 102 13.20 8.04 -6.62
CA LEU A 102 11.96 7.26 -6.80
C LEU A 102 11.51 6.62 -5.47
N HIS A 103 12.45 6.09 -4.69
CA HIS A 103 12.17 5.55 -3.36
C HIS A 103 11.65 6.64 -2.41
N SER A 104 12.28 7.82 -2.36
CA SER A 104 11.80 8.93 -1.53
C SER A 104 10.40 9.42 -1.95
N LEU A 105 10.09 9.40 -3.24
CA LEU A 105 8.74 9.69 -3.72
C LEU A 105 7.74 8.59 -3.30
N SER A 106 8.15 7.32 -3.35
CA SER A 106 7.37 6.19 -2.85
C SER A 106 7.03 6.33 -1.38
N GLU A 107 7.98 6.76 -0.53
CA GLU A 107 7.74 7.00 0.90
C GLU A 107 6.66 8.05 1.15
N LYS A 108 6.72 9.17 0.41
CA LYS A 108 5.70 10.22 0.47
C LYS A 108 4.33 9.71 0.00
N TYR A 109 4.32 8.91 -1.07
CA TYR A 109 3.10 8.28 -1.55
C TYR A 109 2.56 7.25 -0.54
N TYR A 110 3.43 6.55 0.18
CA TYR A 110 3.02 5.62 1.23
C TYR A 110 2.31 6.32 2.39
N VAL A 111 2.73 7.53 2.74
CA VAL A 111 2.00 8.37 3.70
C VAL A 111 0.59 8.70 3.20
N LEU A 112 0.40 8.92 1.90
CA LEU A 112 -0.94 9.07 1.30
C LEU A 112 -1.78 7.78 1.44
N VAL A 113 -1.19 6.60 1.24
CA VAL A 113 -1.87 5.31 1.47
C VAL A 113 -2.34 5.18 2.92
N LEU A 114 -1.49 5.56 3.88
CA LEU A 114 -1.85 5.58 5.31
C LEU A 114 -3.02 6.52 5.59
N TRP A 115 -2.97 7.75 5.07
CA TRP A 115 -4.07 8.71 5.21
C TRP A 115 -5.37 8.21 4.59
N ALA A 116 -5.30 7.60 3.41
CA ALA A 116 -6.45 7.02 2.74
C ALA A 116 -7.07 5.87 3.55
N ALA A 117 -6.24 5.00 4.13
CA ALA A 117 -6.69 3.92 5.00
C ALA A 117 -7.36 4.42 6.28
N ILE A 118 -6.79 5.46 6.91
CA ILE A 118 -7.39 6.12 8.08
C ILE A 118 -8.74 6.75 7.71
N TYR A 119 -8.78 7.49 6.59
CA TYR A 119 -10.00 8.13 6.09
C TYR A 119 -11.13 7.12 5.88
N ASP A 120 -10.84 6.00 5.20
CA ASP A 120 -11.85 4.97 4.97
C ASP A 120 -12.30 4.31 6.28
N CYS A 121 -11.38 4.02 7.21
CA CYS A 121 -11.74 3.52 8.55
C CYS A 121 -12.68 4.49 9.29
N MET A 122 -12.39 5.80 9.26
CA MET A 122 -13.24 6.82 9.88
C MET A 122 -14.60 6.96 9.18
N LYS A 123 -14.64 6.89 7.85
CA LYS A 123 -15.87 6.93 7.06
C LYS A 123 -16.80 5.76 7.42
N ILE A 124 -16.25 4.56 7.53
CA ILE A 124 -17.00 3.36 7.93
C ILE A 124 -17.52 3.50 9.38
N ALA A 125 -16.69 4.01 10.29
CA ALA A 125 -17.07 4.26 11.67
C ALA A 125 -18.24 5.25 11.79
N ARG A 126 -18.19 6.36 11.04
CA ARG A 126 -19.25 7.40 11.02
C ARG A 126 -20.57 6.90 10.43
N LEU A 127 -20.51 6.07 9.40
CA LEU A 127 -21.71 5.55 8.73
C LEU A 127 -22.35 4.36 9.47
N GLY A 128 -21.86 4.07 10.68
CA GLY A 128 -22.51 3.18 11.61
C GLY A 128 -22.34 1.70 11.30
N GLY A 129 -21.33 1.30 10.52
CA GLY A 129 -20.84 -0.07 10.34
C GLY A 129 -21.80 -1.11 9.72
N SER A 130 -23.12 -0.92 9.77
CA SER A 130 -24.17 -1.76 9.16
C SER A 130 -24.84 -1.00 8.00
N ASN A 131 -25.37 0.20 8.29
CA ASN A 131 -26.08 1.05 7.31
C ASN A 131 -25.20 1.60 6.16
N TYR A 132 -23.86 1.44 6.21
CA TYR A 132 -23.01 1.74 5.06
C TYR A 132 -23.00 0.58 4.07
N PHE A 133 -22.85 -0.65 4.55
CA PHE A 133 -22.78 -1.82 3.68
C PHE A 133 -24.13 -2.10 3.03
N ASP A 134 -25.22 -1.86 3.76
CA ASP A 134 -26.57 -1.93 3.19
C ASP A 134 -26.76 -0.84 2.13
N ARG A 135 -26.33 0.41 2.38
CA ARG A 135 -26.41 1.50 1.39
C ARG A 135 -25.48 1.37 0.19
N VAL A 136 -24.30 0.74 0.33
CA VAL A 136 -23.39 0.47 -0.80
C VAL A 136 -23.92 -0.67 -1.67
N LYS A 137 -24.60 -1.66 -1.08
CA LYS A 137 -25.35 -2.69 -1.84
C LYS A 137 -26.57 -2.11 -2.55
N GLU A 138 -27.24 -1.14 -1.95
CA GLU A 138 -28.44 -0.50 -2.50
C GLU A 138 -28.15 0.63 -3.49
N MET A 139 -26.90 1.05 -3.65
CA MET A 139 -26.55 1.98 -4.73
C MET A 139 -26.76 1.26 -6.06
N PRO A 140 -27.76 1.63 -6.87
CA PRO A 140 -27.89 1.07 -8.19
C PRO A 140 -26.59 1.37 -8.92
N GLU A 141 -26.03 0.35 -9.57
CA GLU A 141 -25.00 0.56 -10.57
C GLU A 141 -25.52 1.67 -11.46
N SER A 142 -24.87 2.83 -11.41
CA SER A 142 -25.26 3.97 -12.20
C SER A 142 -25.18 3.53 -13.64
N SER A 143 -26.34 3.19 -14.19
CA SER A 143 -26.70 3.27 -15.59
C SER A 143 -25.51 3.06 -16.52
N GLU A 144 -25.37 1.82 -16.99
CA GLU A 144 -25.18 1.60 -18.43
C GLU A 144 -26.28 2.37 -19.18
N GLN A 145 -26.11 3.68 -19.33
CA GLN A 145 -26.73 4.43 -20.40
C GLN A 145 -25.78 4.29 -21.58
N LYS A 146 -26.18 3.35 -22.45
CA LYS A 146 -25.81 3.24 -23.85
C LYS A 146 -25.83 4.60 -24.56
#